data_AF-A0A2E3DFL4-F1
#
_entry.id   AF-A0A2E3DFL4-F1
#
_cell.length_a   1.000
_cell.length_b   1.000
_cell.length_c   1.000
_cell.angle_alpha   90.00
_cell.angle_beta   90.00
_cell.angle_gamma   90.00
#
_symmetry.space_group_name_H-M   'P 1'
#
loop_
_entity.id
_entity.type
_entity.pdbx_description
1 polymer ?
#
loop_
_entity_poly.entity_id
_entity_poly.type
_entity_poly.pdbx_seq_one_letter_code
_entity_poly.pdbx_strand_id
1 'polypeptide(L)'
;MKIIVRNSDNVSILSFADEVTITPSDDAISIQVGEETRVYQEFNSSNATVYENITLPDDYTDRKYKYDGSSFTANSEWVDPSVSILTIDKNRYVQMNTFSDTFIAAVQTEIDRLNG
;
A
#
# COMPACT_ATOMS: atom_id res chain seq x y z
N MET A 1 -11.67 -6.01 -9.61
CA MET A 1 -11.20 -5.16 -8.49
C MET A 1 -11.48 -3.71 -8.80
N LYS A 2 -11.60 -2.88 -7.76
CA LYS A 2 -11.58 -1.42 -7.83
C LYS A 2 -10.28 -0.88 -7.25
N ILE A 3 -9.78 0.22 -7.80
CA ILE A 3 -8.66 0.96 -7.24
C ILE A 3 -8.97 2.44 -7.15
N ILE A 4 -8.36 3.10 -6.18
CA ILE A 4 -8.31 4.55 -6.11
C ILE A 4 -6.89 4.96 -6.49
N VAL A 5 -6.79 5.89 -7.44
CA VAL A 5 -5.51 6.39 -7.97
C VAL A 5 -5.39 7.87 -7.65
N ARG A 6 -4.26 8.27 -7.07
CA ARG A 6 -3.97 9.68 -6.82
C ARG A 6 -3.57 10.38 -8.12
N ASN A 7 -4.23 11.48 -8.45
CA ASN A 7 -4.08 12.15 -9.75
C ASN A 7 -2.72 12.84 -9.93
N SER A 8 -2.04 13.22 -8.84
CA SER A 8 -0.79 13.97 -8.91
C SER A 8 0.40 13.15 -9.44
N ASP A 9 0.38 11.83 -9.24
CA ASP A 9 1.52 10.94 -9.54
C ASP A 9 1.11 9.54 -10.00
N ASN A 10 -0.19 9.33 -10.24
CA ASN A 10 -0.80 8.08 -10.68
C ASN A 10 -0.60 6.90 -9.73
N VAL A 11 -0.23 7.12 -8.47
CA VAL A 11 -0.04 6.03 -7.52
C VAL A 11 -1.40 5.39 -7.20
N SER A 12 -1.48 4.06 -7.36
CA SER A 12 -2.64 3.27 -6.92
C SER A 12 -2.58 3.16 -5.40
N ILE A 13 -3.40 3.95 -4.71
CA ILE A 13 -3.27 4.18 -3.27
C ILE A 13 -4.03 3.17 -2.42
N LEU A 14 -5.16 2.67 -2.93
CA LEU A 14 -6.05 1.75 -2.24
C LEU A 14 -6.70 0.82 -3.26
N SER A 15 -6.95 -0.43 -2.87
CA SER A 15 -7.65 -1.43 -3.68
C SER A 15 -8.79 -2.08 -2.90
N PHE A 16 -9.87 -2.40 -3.61
CA PHE A 16 -11.07 -3.00 -3.06
C PHE A 16 -11.65 -4.05 -3.99
N ALA A 17 -12.43 -4.96 -3.43
CA ALA A 17 -13.22 -5.90 -4.21
C ALA A 17 -14.35 -5.16 -4.96
N ASP A 18 -14.87 -5.76 -6.04
CA ASP A 18 -15.80 -5.10 -6.95
C ASP A 18 -17.15 -4.76 -6.29
N GLU A 19 -17.55 -5.51 -5.27
CA GLU A 19 -18.77 -5.28 -4.49
C GLU A 19 -18.68 -4.09 -3.51
N VAL A 20 -17.48 -3.56 -3.25
CA VAL A 20 -17.30 -2.42 -2.35
C VAL A 20 -17.81 -1.14 -3.02
N THR A 21 -18.70 -0.43 -2.33
CA THR A 21 -19.18 0.87 -2.80
C THR A 21 -18.16 1.95 -2.45
N ILE A 22 -17.68 2.66 -3.47
CA ILE A 22 -16.76 3.80 -3.34
C ILE A 22 -17.50 5.02 -3.86
N THR A 23 -17.67 6.02 -3.01
CA THR A 23 -18.40 7.25 -3.31
C THR A 23 -17.49 8.45 -3.16
N PRO A 24 -16.87 8.93 -4.26
CA PRO A 24 -16.16 10.21 -4.26
C PRO A 24 -17.14 11.37 -4.12
N SER A 25 -16.78 12.34 -3.29
CA SER A 25 -17.42 13.66 -3.19
C SER A 25 -16.36 14.75 -3.28
N ASP A 26 -16.76 16.02 -3.17
CA ASP A 26 -15.84 17.15 -3.24
C ASP A 26 -14.91 17.22 -2.02
N ASP A 27 -15.35 16.72 -0.87
CA ASP A 27 -14.63 16.82 0.39
C ASP A 27 -13.85 15.54 0.75
N ALA A 28 -14.34 14.37 0.31
CA ALA A 28 -13.81 13.08 0.74
C ALA A 28 -14.13 11.94 -0.24
N ILE A 29 -13.52 10.78 -0.03
CA ILE A 29 -14.00 9.50 -0.57
C ILE A 29 -14.56 8.67 0.58
N SER A 30 -15.82 8.26 0.46
CA SER A 30 -16.47 7.32 1.37
C SER A 30 -16.43 5.91 0.80
N ILE A 31 -16.08 4.93 1.64
CA ILE A 31 -15.93 3.53 1.25
C ILE A 31 -16.79 2.70 2.18
N GLN A 32 -17.76 1.98 1.62
CA GLN A 32 -18.66 1.12 2.37
C GLN A 32 -18.24 -0.35 2.22
N VAL A 33 -17.89 -0.98 3.34
CA VAL A 33 -17.54 -2.40 3.43
C VAL A 33 -18.53 -3.07 4.37
N GLY A 34 -19.51 -3.76 3.78
CA GLY A 34 -20.66 -4.28 4.55
C GLY A 34 -21.46 -3.16 5.18
N GLU A 35 -21.60 -3.18 6.51
CA GLU A 35 -22.29 -2.15 7.30
C GLU A 35 -21.38 -0.99 7.74
N GLU A 36 -20.06 -1.14 7.62
CA GLU A 36 -19.10 -0.12 8.01
C GLU A 36 -18.85 0.88 6.88
N THR A 37 -18.78 2.16 7.23
CA THR A 37 -18.35 3.23 6.31
C THR A 37 -17.04 3.83 6.80
N ARG A 38 -16.04 3.87 5.93
CA ARG A 38 -14.76 4.56 6.15
C ARG A 38 -14.71 5.81 5.29
N VAL A 39 -14.25 6.92 5.85
CA VAL A 39 -14.17 8.21 5.15
C VAL A 39 -12.71 8.65 5.11
N TYR A 40 -12.20 8.87 3.90
CA TYR A 40 -10.84 9.33 3.65
C TYR A 40 -10.92 10.79 3.20
N GLN A 41 -10.50 11.72 4.08
CA GLN A 41 -10.60 13.17 3.84
C GLN A 41 -9.43 13.70 3.00
N GLU A 42 -8.35 12.94 2.91
CA GLU A 42 -7.18 13.29 2.11
C GLU A 42 -7.41 13.08 0.59
N PHE A 43 -8.44 12.33 0.22
CA PHE A 43 -8.81 12.04 -1.17
C PHE A 43 -10.23 12.48 -1.46
N ASN A 44 -10.47 13.02 -2.65
CA ASN A 44 -11.78 13.49 -3.12
C ASN A 44 -11.86 13.41 -4.65
N SER A 45 -13.02 13.79 -5.20
CA SER A 45 -13.31 13.77 -6.64
C SER A 45 -12.33 14.58 -7.50
N SER A 46 -11.64 15.56 -6.91
CA SER A 46 -10.69 16.44 -7.63
C SER A 46 -9.25 15.90 -7.66
N ASN A 47 -8.84 15.15 -6.63
CA ASN A 47 -7.45 14.74 -6.44
C ASN A 47 -7.21 13.22 -6.60
N ALA A 48 -8.27 12.44 -6.72
CA ALA A 48 -8.20 11.01 -6.92
C ALA A 48 -9.27 10.52 -7.91
N THR A 49 -8.94 9.45 -8.63
CA THR A 49 -9.81 8.79 -9.61
C THR A 49 -10.07 7.36 -9.18
N VAL A 50 -11.33 6.94 -9.23
CA VAL A 50 -11.73 5.54 -9.00
C VAL A 50 -11.77 4.82 -10.33
N TYR A 51 -11.05 3.71 -10.44
CA TYR A 51 -11.12 2.80 -11.57
C TYR A 51 -11.74 1.48 -11.14
N GLU A 52 -12.60 0.94 -12.00
CA GLU A 52 -13.35 -0.30 -11.75
C GLU A 52 -13.00 -1.38 -12.77
N ASN A 53 -13.38 -2.63 -12.49
CA ASN A 53 -13.14 -3.78 -13.37
C ASN A 53 -11.65 -3.99 -13.68
N ILE A 54 -10.79 -3.69 -12.70
CA ILE A 54 -9.34 -3.80 -12.81
C ILE A 54 -8.89 -5.22 -12.48
N THR A 55 -7.94 -5.73 -13.26
CA THR A 55 -7.10 -6.89 -12.93
C THR A 55 -5.80 -6.39 -12.34
N LEU A 56 -5.53 -6.73 -11.08
CA LEU A 56 -4.30 -6.32 -10.38
C LEU A 56 -3.13 -7.24 -10.78
N PRO A 57 -1.88 -6.75 -10.73
CA PRO A 57 -0.70 -7.60 -10.71
C PRO A 57 -0.76 -8.65 -9.59
N ASP A 58 -0.19 -9.84 -9.81
CA ASP A 58 -0.23 -10.94 -8.82
C ASP A 58 0.42 -10.59 -7.48
N ASP A 59 1.45 -9.72 -7.49
CA ASP A 59 2.18 -9.25 -6.32
C ASP A 59 1.78 -7.82 -5.92
N TYR A 60 0.56 -7.41 -6.29
CA TYR A 60 0.03 -6.09 -6.00
C TYR A 60 0.02 -5.83 -4.49
N THR A 61 0.45 -4.62 -4.14
CA THR A 61 0.33 -4.06 -2.80
C THR A 61 0.02 -2.58 -2.99
N ASP A 62 -0.82 -2.01 -2.11
CA ASP A 62 -1.15 -0.59 -2.18
C ASP A 62 0.12 0.26 -2.23
N ARG A 63 0.10 1.28 -3.09
CA ARG A 63 1.20 2.21 -3.41
C ARG A 63 2.41 1.62 -4.12
N LYS A 64 2.51 0.29 -4.28
CA LYS A 64 3.61 -0.38 -5.01
C LYS A 64 3.59 -0.10 -6.51
N TYR A 65 2.41 0.20 -7.04
CA TYR A 65 2.21 0.43 -8.46
C TYR A 65 1.58 1.79 -8.75
N LYS A 66 1.91 2.33 -9.92
CA LYS A 66 1.21 3.44 -10.58
C LYS A 66 0.28 2.90 -11.65
N TYR A 67 -0.86 3.55 -11.85
CA TYR A 67 -1.86 3.18 -12.86
C TYR A 67 -2.25 4.40 -13.69
N ASP A 68 -2.09 4.31 -15.02
CA ASP A 68 -2.33 5.43 -15.95
C ASP A 68 -3.73 5.44 -16.57
N GLY A 69 -4.62 4.57 -16.10
CA GLY A 69 -5.94 4.33 -16.70
C GLY A 69 -5.99 3.11 -17.62
N SER A 70 -4.83 2.55 -17.99
CA SER A 70 -4.73 1.39 -18.88
C SER A 70 -3.80 0.30 -18.37
N SER A 71 -2.69 0.65 -17.73
CA SER A 71 -1.63 -0.27 -17.36
C SER A 71 -0.97 0.08 -16.03
N PHE A 72 -0.41 -0.94 -15.38
CA PHE A 72 0.36 -0.77 -14.16
C PHE A 72 1.86 -0.64 -14.48
N THR A 73 2.51 0.28 -13.77
CA THR A 73 3.98 0.42 -13.76
C THR A 73 4.48 0.46 -12.31
N ALA A 74 5.70 -0.01 -12.08
CA ALA A 74 6.27 -0.01 -10.73
C ALA A 74 6.43 1.42 -10.20
N ASN A 75 6.06 1.64 -8.94
CA ASN A 75 6.36 2.89 -8.25
C ASN A 75 7.79 2.83 -7.68
N SER A 76 8.74 3.52 -8.31
CA SER A 76 10.15 3.55 -7.86
C SER A 76 10.36 4.18 -6.48
N GLU A 77 9.37 4.92 -5.97
CA GLU A 77 9.42 5.52 -4.62
C GLU A 77 8.78 4.63 -3.55
N TRP A 78 8.23 3.47 -3.95
CA TRP A 78 7.64 2.54 -3.00
C TRP A 78 8.74 1.86 -2.17
N VAL A 79 8.48 1.80 -0.87
CA VAL A 79 9.31 1.07 0.10
C VAL A 79 8.43 0.03 0.75
N ASP A 80 8.90 -1.21 0.85
CA ASP A 80 8.16 -2.27 1.52
C ASP A 80 7.95 -1.90 3.00
N PRO A 81 6.70 -1.82 3.49
CA PRO A 81 6.42 -1.43 4.88
C PRO A 81 7.05 -2.39 5.90
N SER A 82 7.31 -3.63 5.50
CA SER A 82 7.97 -4.65 6.33
C SER A 82 9.41 -4.27 6.68
N VAL A 83 10.08 -3.47 5.84
CA VAL A 83 11.45 -2.98 6.11
C VAL A 83 11.53 -2.23 7.44
N SER A 84 10.57 -1.34 7.69
CA SER A 84 10.54 -0.53 8.91
C SER A 84 10.25 -1.39 10.15
N ILE A 85 9.30 -2.34 10.02
CA ILE A 85 8.95 -3.25 11.11
C ILE A 85 10.14 -4.15 11.47
N LEU A 86 10.74 -4.81 10.48
CA LEU A 86 11.91 -5.67 10.68
C LEU A 86 13.10 -4.90 11.25
N THR A 87 13.29 -3.64 10.85
CA THR A 87 14.35 -2.79 11.41
C THR A 87 14.12 -2.52 12.90
N ILE A 88 12.89 -2.19 13.30
CA ILE A 88 12.52 -1.99 14.70
C ILE A 88 12.72 -3.27 15.51
N ASP A 89 12.23 -4.40 14.99
CA ASP A 89 12.33 -5.70 15.65
C ASP A 89 13.78 -6.14 15.81
N LYS A 90 14.60 -6.02 14.76
CA LYS A 90 16.04 -6.30 14.81
C LYS A 90 16.73 -5.47 15.90
N ASN A 91 16.45 -4.16 15.97
CA ASN A 91 17.02 -3.28 16.99
C ASN A 91 16.61 -3.71 18.39
N ARG A 92 15.35 -4.13 18.57
CA ARG A 92 14.85 -4.68 19.84
C ARG A 92 15.54 -5.99 20.21
N TYR A 93 15.75 -6.89 19.25
CA TYR A 93 16.43 -8.17 19.46
C TYR A 93 17.87 -7.99 19.96
N VAL A 94 18.59 -7.02 19.38
CA VAL A 94 19.93 -6.63 19.82
C VAL A 94 19.90 -6.05 21.24
N GLN A 95 18.99 -5.12 21.53
CA GLN A 95 18.91 -4.47 22.84
C GLN A 95 18.55 -5.43 23.97
N MET A 96 17.62 -6.35 23.71
CA MET A 96 17.14 -7.30 24.71
C MET A 96 18.03 -8.55 24.80
N ASN A 97 19.06 -8.68 23.95
CA ASN A 97 19.92 -9.86 23.85
C ASN A 97 19.11 -11.17 23.79
N THR A 98 17.99 -11.14 23.07
CA THR A 98 16.98 -12.23 23.08
C THR A 98 17.27 -13.30 22.03
N PHE A 99 18.01 -12.95 20.98
CA PHE A 99 18.28 -13.83 19.84
C PHE A 99 19.78 -13.88 19.53
N SER A 100 20.20 -14.95 18.84
CA SER A 100 21.59 -15.12 18.43
C SER A 100 22.00 -14.13 17.33
N ASP A 101 23.30 -13.86 17.24
CA ASP A 101 23.88 -13.04 16.17
C ASP A 101 23.53 -13.57 14.77
N THR A 102 23.49 -14.89 14.60
CA THR A 102 23.08 -15.53 13.35
C THR A 102 21.66 -15.16 12.96
N PHE A 103 20.73 -15.14 13.92
CA PHE A 103 19.34 -14.75 13.66
C PHE A 103 19.25 -13.25 13.32
N ILE A 104 19.96 -12.40 14.06
CA ILE A 104 20.02 -10.95 13.79
C ILE A 104 20.56 -10.67 12.38
N ALA A 105 21.60 -11.39 11.95
CA ALA A 105 22.17 -11.28 10.60
C ALA A 105 21.19 -11.76 9.51
N ALA A 106 20.41 -12.81 9.79
CA ALA A 106 19.37 -13.27 8.87
C ALA A 106 18.25 -12.22 8.70
N VAL A 107 17.83 -11.57 9.78
CA VAL A 107 16.86 -10.45 9.72
C VAL A 107 17.42 -9.29 8.91
N GLN A 108 18.70 -8.94 9.08
CA GLN A 108 19.33 -7.91 8.24
C GLN A 108 19.33 -8.29 6.76
N THR A 109 19.65 -9.54 6.43
CA THR A 109 19.65 -10.03 5.04
C THR A 109 18.27 -9.90 4.40
N GLU A 110 17.21 -10.18 5.16
CA GLU A 110 15.84 -10.00 4.67
C GLU A 110 15.47 -8.53 4.47
N ILE A 111 15.91 -7.63 5.36
CA ILE A 111 15.75 -6.18 5.18
C ILE A 111 16.43 -5.72 3.89
N ASP A 112 17.66 -6.19 3.62
CA ASP A 112 18.41 -5.83 2.42
C ASP A 112 17.70 -6.35 1.16
N ARG A 113 17.20 -7.59 1.20
CA ARG A 113 16.42 -8.18 0.10
C ARG A 113 15.14 -7.40 -0.21
N LEU A 114 14.48 -6.85 0.81
CA LEU A 114 13.24 -6.08 0.65
C LEU A 114 13.49 -4.64 0.14
N ASN A 115 14.67 -4.08 0.38
CA ASN A 115 15.04 -2.75 -0.11
C ASN A 115 15.46 -2.72 -1.60
N GLY A 116 15.80 -3.87 -2.17
CA GLY A 116 16.24 -3.99 -3.57
C GLY A 116 17.75 -3.89 -3.73
#